data_AF-A0A7V8NSX3-F1
#
_entry.id   AF-A0A7V8NSX3-F1
#
_cell.length_a   1.000
_cell.length_b   1.000
_cell.length_c   1.000
_cell.angle_alpha   90.00
_cell.angle_beta   90.00
_cell.angle_gamma   90.00
#
_symmetry.space_group_name_H-M   'P 1'
#
loop_
_entity.id
_entity.type
_entity.pdbx_description
1 polymer ?
#
loop_
_entity_poly.entity_id
_entity_poly.type
_entity_poly.pdbx_seq_one_letter_code
_entity_poly.pdbx_strand_id
1 'polypeptide(L)' 'MMRIAIVSDIHGNRTAFEAVLADLRQTSPDLILHGGDLADVGASPAEIIDRIRGLGWKGVTGNG' A
#
# COMPACT_ATOMS: atom_id res chain seq x y z
N MET A 1 23.01 4.58 2.63
CA MET A 1 22.39 3.25 2.68
C MET A 1 21.00 3.38 2.10
N MET A 2 20.59 2.51 1.17
CA MET A 2 19.26 2.56 0.57
C MET A 2 18.23 1.89 1.49
N ARG A 3 17.08 2.52 1.71
CA ARG A 3 15.97 2.03 2.55
C ARG A 3 14.75 1.76 1.69
N ILE A 4 14.19 0.57 1.81
CA ILE A 4 13.00 0.14 1.07
C ILE A 4 11.90 -0.16 2.08
N ALA A 5 10.69 0.33 1.80
CA ALA A 5 9.48 -0.08 2.51
C ALA A 5 8.64 -1.02 1.64
N ILE A 6 8.11 -2.07 2.24
CA ILE A 6 7.17 -3.00 1.61
C ILE A 6 5.86 -2.94 2.40
N VAL A 7 4.75 -2.68 1.72
CA VAL A 7 3.42 -2.62 2.31
C VAL A 7 2.53 -3.70 1.69
N SER A 8 1.95 -4.59 2.48
CA SER A 8 1.11 -5.70 1.99
C SER A 8 -0.15 -5.86 2.84
N ASP A 9 -1.07 -6.71 2.38
CA ASP A 9 -2.21 -7.19 3.18
C ASP A 9 -3.05 -6.05 3.75
N ILE A 10 -3.26 -5.00 2.94
CA ILE A 10 -4.09 -3.86 3.35
C ILE A 10 -5.56 -4.31 3.47
N HIS A 11 -6.00 -5.28 2.66
CA HIS A 11 -7.38 -5.84 2.70
C HIS A 11 -8.46 -4.76 2.76
N GLY A 12 -8.24 -3.64 2.06
CA GLY A 12 -9.20 -2.54 2.04
C GLY A 12 -9.27 -1.69 3.30
N ASN A 13 -8.39 -1.89 4.28
CA ASN A 13 -8.42 -1.19 5.56
C ASN A 13 -7.87 0.25 5.44
N ARG A 14 -8.79 1.19 5.22
CA ARG A 14 -8.49 2.62 5.07
C ARG A 14 -7.75 3.23 6.26
N THR A 15 -8.16 2.88 7.48
CA THR A 15 -7.52 3.40 8.71
C THR A 15 -6.08 2.93 8.82
N ALA A 16 -5.82 1.65 8.54
CA ALA A 16 -4.46 1.11 8.54
C ALA A 16 -3.61 1.75 7.44
N PHE A 17 -4.18 1.91 6.24
CA PHE A 17 -3.49 2.53 5.11
C PHE A 17 -3.08 3.98 5.40
N GLU A 18 -3.96 4.80 5.97
CA GLU A 18 -3.62 6.18 6.35
C GLU A 18 -2.55 6.26 7.45
N ALA A 19 -2.57 5.33 8.41
CA ALA A 19 -1.53 5.23 9.42
C ALA A 19 -0.17 4.88 8.80
N VAL A 20 -0.13 3.91 7.87
CA VAL A 20 1.09 3.54 7.12
C VAL A 20 1.58 4.72 6.27
N LEU A 21 0.68 5.46 5.61
CA LEU A 21 1.07 6.66 4.86
C LEU A 21 1.69 7.73 5.77
N ALA A 22 1.19 7.90 7.00
CA ALA A 22 1.78 8.82 7.96
C ALA A 22 3.18 8.39 8.40
N ASP A 23 3.38 7.10 8.65
CA ASP A 23 4.68 6.53 8.99
C ASP A 23 5.68 6.66 7.84
N LEU A 24 5.28 6.33 6.61
CA LEU A 24 6.13 6.42 5.41
C LEU A 24 6.60 7.86 5.13
N ARG A 25 5.78 8.86 5.44
CA ARG A 25 6.19 10.27 5.36
C ARG A 25 7.29 10.61 6.36
N GLN A 26 7.23 10.06 7.57
CA GLN A 26 8.24 10.30 8.61
C GLN A 26 9.54 9.52 8.34
N THR A 27 9.42 8.26 7.95
CA THR A 27 10.58 7.38 7.72
C THR A 27 11.31 7.72 6.41
N SER A 28 10.58 8.23 5.41
CA SER A 28 11.10 8.67 4.10
C SER A 28 12.05 7.62 3.47
N PRO A 29 11.55 6.42 3.13
CA PRO A 29 12.33 5.41 2.42
C PRO A 29 12.63 5.88 0.99
N ASP A 30 13.72 5.35 0.41
CA ASP A 30 14.14 5.67 -0.96
C ASP A 30 13.24 4.98 -2.01
N LEU A 31 12.59 3.87 -1.63
CA LEU A 31 11.68 3.12 -2.48
C LEU A 31 10.53 2.52 -1.65
N ILE A 32 9.32 2.57 -2.20
CA ILE A 32 8.14 1.92 -1.61
C ILE A 32 7.59 0.92 -2.63
N LEU A 33 7.34 -0.30 -2.18
CA LEU A 33 6.73 -1.38 -2.94
C LEU A 33 5.49 -1.91 -2.24
N HIS A 34 4.57 -2.52 -2.99
CA HIS A 34 3.44 -3.25 -2.41
C HIS A 34 3.53 -4.77 -2.63
N GLY A 35 3.12 -5.54 -1.62
CA GLY A 35 3.18 -7.01 -1.63
C GLY A 35 1.95 -7.71 -2.22
N GLY A 36 0.87 -6.98 -2.50
CA GLY A 36 -0.41 -7.56 -2.92
C GLY A 36 -1.45 -7.52 -1.82
N ASP A 37 -2.58 -8.20 -2.05
CA ASP A 37 -3.72 -8.29 -1.12
C ASP A 37 -4.18 -6.91 -0.60
N LEU A 38 -4.33 -5.98 -1.55
CA LEU A 38 -4.68 -4.58 -1.27
C LEU A 38 -6.16 -4.41 -0.92
N ALA A 39 -7.03 -5.28 -1.44
CA ALA A 39 -8.48 -5.29 -1.23
C ALA A 39 -9.04 -6.71 -1.43
N ASP A 40 -10.15 -7.02 -0.74
CA ASP A 40 -10.83 -8.33 -0.82
C ASP A 40 -11.90 -8.38 -1.92
N VAL A 41 -12.25 -9.59 -2.36
CA VAL A 41 -13.35 -9.83 -3.29
C VAL A 41 -14.68 -9.38 -2.64
N GLY A 42 -15.22 -8.25 -3.11
CA GLY A 42 -16.49 -7.67 -2.63
C GLY A 42 -16.32 -6.45 -1.70
N ALA A 43 -15.16 -6.28 -1.08
CA ALA A 43 -14.77 -5.01 -0.47
C ALA A 43 -14.20 -4.14 -1.59
N SER A 44 -14.96 -3.18 -2.08
CA SER A 44 -14.43 -2.18 -3.03
C SER A 44 -13.98 -0.91 -2.32
N PRO A 45 -12.78 -0.80 -1.74
CA PRO A 45 -12.13 0.48 -1.58
C PRO A 45 -11.28 0.72 -2.83
N ALA A 46 -11.95 0.96 -3.95
CA ALA A 46 -11.30 1.47 -5.16
C ALA A 46 -10.37 2.66 -4.81
N GLU A 47 -10.74 3.45 -3.80
CA GLU A 47 -9.93 4.51 -3.21
C GLU A 47 -8.51 4.06 -2.83
N ILE A 48 -8.30 2.90 -2.18
CA ILE A 48 -6.97 2.46 -1.77
C ILE A 48 -6.14 2.05 -2.98
N ILE A 49 -6.73 1.27 -3.90
CA ILE A 49 -6.04 0.84 -5.12
C ILE A 49 -5.67 2.07 -5.96
N ASP A 50 -6.60 3.00 -6.15
CA ASP A 50 -6.38 4.22 -6.92
C ASP A 50 -5.36 5.13 -6.25
N ARG A 51 -5.35 5.18 -4.91
CA ARG A 51 -4.32 5.92 -4.17
C ARG A 51 -2.94 5.31 -4.35
N ILE A 52 -2.81 3.98 -4.22
CA ILE A 52 -1.54 3.26 -4.43
C ILE A 52 -1.03 3.46 -5.87
N ARG A 53 -1.94 3.41 -6.85
CA ARG A 53 -1.63 3.75 -8.25
C ARG A 53 -1.16 5.20 -8.41
N GLY A 54 -1.86 6.15 -7.81
CA GLY A 54 -1.51 7.57 -7.84
C GLY A 54 -0.18 7.89 -7.14
N LEU A 55 0.20 7.10 -6.13
CA LEU A 55 1.49 7.17 -5.46
C LEU A 55 2.61 6.49 -6.26
N GLY A 56 2.29 5.74 -7.32
CA GLY A 56 3.25 5.07 -8.18
C GLY A 56 3.96 3.88 -7.51
N TRP A 57 3.39 3.30 -6.45
CA TRP A 57 3.98 2.15 -5.78
C TRP A 57 3.92 0.93 -6.70
N LYS A 58 5.08 0.34 -6.98
CA LYS A 58 5.18 -0.89 -7.77
C LYS A 58 5.01 -2.10 -6.86
N GLY A 59 4.52 -3.21 -7.39
CA GLY A 59 4.33 -4.40 -6.57
C GLY A 59 3.83 -5.60 -7.36
N VAL A 60 3.36 -6.58 -6.62
CA VAL A 60 2.79 -7.82 -7.15
C VAL A 60 1.31 -7.92 -6.82
N THR A 61 0.58 -8.71 -7.59
CA THR A 61 -0.80 -9.09 -7.26
C THR A 61 -0.78 -10.14 -6.16
N GLY A 62 -1.69 -10.02 -5.19
CA GLY A 62 -1.87 -11.04 -4.15
C GLY A 62 -2.72 -12.22 -4.64
N ASN A 63 -3.22 -13.03 -3.72
CA ASN A 63 -3.89 -14.29 -4.04
C ASN A 63 -5.43 -14.18 -4.21
N GLY A 64 -5.99 -12.98 -4.05
CA GLY A 64 -7.41 -12.69 -4.22
C GLY A 64 -7.98 -12.93 -5.61
#